data_AF-A0A482VJT9-F1
#
_entry.id   AF-A0A482VJT9-F1
#
_cell.length_a   1.000
_cell.length_b   1.000
_cell.length_c   1.000
_cell.angle_alpha   90.00
_cell.angle_beta   90.00
_cell.angle_gamma   90.00
#
_symmetry.space_group_name_H-M   'P 1'
#
loop_
_entity.id
_entity.type
_entity.pdbx_description
1 polymer ?
#
loop_
_entity_poly.entity_id
_entity_poly.type
_entity_poly.pdbx_seq_one_letter_code
_entity_poly.pdbx_strand_id
1 'polypeptide(L)'
;MLKSSAEHKILKILPNDKPITAIQIVENLEKCPKGFHPISRTYDQDQDADLRESSIFKSSSARYLCISKTEVAGLPDFVIQEIFVLTDKFNLPKGFSLLNRTADSEQRAWKKKQLCYRLVNVREAKVAVTDIIICSRLKKAPGGFQFA
;
A
#
# COMPACT_ATOMS: atom_id res chain seq x y z
N MET A 1 -32.06 -0.40 -1.10
CA MET A 1 -31.96 -1.69 -1.82
C MET A 1 -30.83 -2.50 -1.21
N LEU A 2 -31.15 -3.57 -0.48
CA LEU A 2 -30.18 -4.50 0.08
C LEU A 2 -29.72 -5.43 -1.07
N LYS A 3 -28.49 -5.25 -1.55
CA LYS A 3 -27.88 -6.16 -2.53
C LYS A 3 -27.83 -7.58 -1.93
N SER A 4 -28.20 -8.58 -2.71
CA SER A 4 -28.37 -9.95 -2.20
C SER A 4 -27.02 -10.56 -1.77
N SER A 5 -27.06 -11.51 -0.83
CA SER A 5 -25.86 -12.23 -0.35
C SER A 5 -25.09 -12.94 -1.50
N ALA A 6 -25.78 -13.32 -2.58
CA ALA A 6 -25.17 -13.89 -3.78
C ALA A 6 -24.40 -12.85 -4.61
N GLU A 7 -24.94 -11.64 -4.77
CA GLU A 7 -24.24 -10.52 -5.44
C GLU A 7 -22.95 -10.15 -4.69
N HIS A 8 -22.98 -10.19 -3.36
CA HIS A 8 -21.80 -9.95 -2.52
C HIS A 8 -20.71 -11.01 -2.70
N LYS A 9 -21.08 -12.28 -2.96
CA LYS A 9 -20.12 -13.35 -3.23
C LYS A 9 -19.52 -13.24 -4.63
N ILE A 10 -20.32 -12.88 -5.64
CA ILE A 10 -19.84 -12.70 -7.02
C ILE A 10 -18.89 -11.49 -7.14
N LEU A 11 -19.16 -10.40 -6.42
CA LEU A 11 -18.28 -9.23 -6.35
C LEU A 11 -16.90 -9.52 -5.72
N LYS A 12 -16.75 -10.61 -4.95
CA LYS A 12 -15.44 -11.06 -4.43
C LYS A 12 -14.64 -11.89 -5.44
N ILE A 13 -15.28 -12.37 -6.51
CA ILE A 13 -14.66 -13.19 -7.56
C ILE A 13 -14.07 -12.29 -8.66
N LEU A 14 -14.62 -11.09 -8.83
CA LEU A 14 -14.11 -10.09 -9.78
C LEU A 14 -12.96 -9.29 -9.15
N PRO A 15 -11.94 -8.92 -9.95
CA PRO A 15 -10.88 -8.03 -9.48
C PRO A 15 -11.50 -6.72 -8.98
N ASN A 16 -11.14 -6.32 -7.75
CA ASN A 16 -11.63 -5.10 -7.14
C ASN A 16 -10.84 -3.91 -7.69
N ASP A 17 -11.29 -3.34 -8.81
CA ASP A 17 -10.62 -2.23 -9.50
C ASP A 17 -10.92 -0.86 -8.88
N LYS A 18 -11.50 -0.81 -7.67
CA LYS A 18 -11.68 0.46 -6.96
C LYS A 18 -10.34 1.10 -6.64
N PRO A 19 -10.23 2.44 -6.73
CA PRO A 19 -9.05 3.17 -6.30
C PRO A 19 -8.68 2.87 -4.84
N ILE A 20 -7.37 2.80 -4.59
CA ILE A 20 -6.83 2.82 -3.24
C ILE A 20 -7.04 4.22 -2.66
N THR A 21 -7.66 4.29 -1.50
CA THR A 21 -7.99 5.54 -0.78
C THR A 21 -6.97 5.87 0.30
N ALA A 22 -6.26 4.87 0.82
CA ALA A 22 -5.22 5.05 1.82
C ALA A 22 -4.22 3.88 1.85
N ILE A 23 -3.01 4.18 2.33
CA ILE A 23 -1.97 3.20 2.64
C ILE A 23 -1.47 3.39 4.06
N GLN A 24 -1.07 2.29 4.70
CA GLN A 24 -0.45 2.24 6.02
C GLN A 24 0.68 1.22 6.01
N ILE A 25 1.54 1.25 7.02
CA ILE A 25 2.56 0.23 7.24
C ILE A 25 2.47 -0.28 8.68
N VAL A 26 2.65 -1.57 8.88
CA VAL A 26 2.59 -2.20 10.21
C VAL A 26 3.77 -3.13 10.46
N GLU A 27 4.11 -3.36 11.74
CA GLU A 27 5.08 -4.38 12.14
C GLU A 27 4.41 -5.75 12.34
N ASN A 28 3.16 -5.76 12.81
CA ASN A 28 2.38 -6.97 13.02
C ASN A 28 1.12 -7.00 12.12
N LEU A 29 1.02 -8.03 11.27
CA LEU A 29 -0.13 -8.27 10.39
C LEU A 29 -1.47 -8.33 11.14
N GLU A 30 -1.49 -8.87 12.37
CA GLU A 30 -2.69 -8.97 13.20
C GLU A 30 -3.16 -7.60 13.72
N LYS A 31 -2.28 -6.60 13.73
CA LYS A 31 -2.57 -5.21 14.11
C LYS A 31 -2.87 -4.32 12.91
N CYS A 32 -3.16 -4.90 11.74
CA CYS A 32 -3.61 -4.13 10.59
C CYS A 32 -4.86 -3.29 10.96
N PRO A 33 -4.84 -1.96 10.74
CA PRO A 33 -5.97 -1.11 11.11
C PRO A 33 -7.27 -1.53 10.41
N LYS A 34 -8.40 -1.27 11.08
CA LYS A 34 -9.74 -1.55 10.52
C LYS A 34 -9.92 -0.84 9.17
N GLY A 35 -10.43 -1.57 8.19
CA GLY A 35 -10.64 -1.03 6.83
C GLY A 35 -9.43 -1.12 5.91
N PHE A 36 -8.29 -1.62 6.42
CA PHE A 36 -7.11 -1.93 5.61
C PHE A 36 -6.95 -3.44 5.43
N HIS A 37 -6.26 -3.82 4.36
CA HIS A 37 -5.83 -5.17 4.06
C HIS A 37 -4.31 -5.21 3.93
N PRO A 38 -3.61 -6.06 4.69
CA PRO A 38 -2.16 -6.18 4.58
C PRO A 38 -1.78 -6.97 3.33
N ILE A 39 -0.72 -6.55 2.65
CA ILE A 39 -0.03 -7.34 1.62
C ILE A 39 0.99 -8.20 2.37
N SER A 40 0.56 -9.40 2.77
CA SER A 40 1.38 -10.34 3.55
C SER A 40 2.21 -11.29 2.69
N ARG A 41 1.85 -11.43 1.41
CA ARG A 41 2.46 -12.37 0.47
C ARG A 41 2.86 -11.70 -0.83
N THR A 42 4.01 -12.12 -1.36
CA THR A 42 4.49 -11.66 -2.66
C THR A 42 3.64 -12.27 -3.78
N TYR A 43 3.33 -11.47 -4.79
CA TYR A 43 2.52 -11.89 -5.93
C TYR A 43 3.14 -13.03 -6.74
N ASP A 44 4.46 -13.04 -6.90
CA ASP A 44 5.17 -13.94 -7.82
C ASP A 44 5.50 -15.30 -7.22
N GLN A 45 5.75 -15.38 -5.92
CA GLN A 45 6.25 -16.62 -5.28
C GLN A 45 5.50 -17.03 -4.01
N ASP A 46 4.44 -16.31 -3.64
CA ASP A 46 3.68 -16.52 -2.38
C ASP A 46 4.59 -16.57 -1.13
N GLN A 47 5.71 -15.84 -1.16
CA GLN A 47 6.63 -15.70 -0.03
C GLN A 47 6.18 -14.58 0.89
N ASP A 48 6.75 -14.53 2.09
CA ASP A 48 6.55 -13.43 3.03
C ASP A 48 6.90 -12.08 2.37
N ALA A 49 5.98 -11.11 2.45
CA ALA A 49 6.11 -9.81 1.79
C ALA A 49 6.72 -8.72 2.68
N ASP A 50 7.51 -9.12 3.67
CA ASP A 50 8.19 -8.20 4.58
C ASP A 50 9.15 -7.25 3.83
N LEU A 51 8.89 -5.95 3.97
CA LEU A 51 9.64 -4.85 3.35
C LEU A 51 10.78 -4.33 4.24
N ARG A 52 11.13 -5.01 5.34
CA ARG A 52 12.18 -4.53 6.24
C ARG A 52 13.51 -4.37 5.51
N GLU A 53 14.17 -3.25 5.77
CA GLU A 53 15.55 -3.05 5.32
C GLU A 53 16.50 -3.88 6.20
N SER A 54 17.04 -4.95 5.63
CA SER A 54 18.03 -5.82 6.27
C SER A 54 19.27 -5.03 6.66
N SER A 55 19.76 -5.28 7.88
CA SER A 55 21.03 -4.77 8.38
C SER A 55 21.79 -5.93 9.00
N ILE A 56 23.05 -6.09 8.62
CA ILE A 56 23.93 -7.16 9.12
C ILE A 56 24.14 -7.02 10.64
N PHE A 57 23.98 -5.83 11.20
CA PHE A 57 24.31 -5.51 12.59
C PHE A 57 23.10 -5.35 13.53
N LYS A 58 21.86 -5.39 13.03
CA LYS A 58 20.68 -5.16 13.87
C LYS A 58 19.43 -5.82 13.30
N SER A 59 18.78 -6.64 14.12
CA SER A 59 17.42 -7.12 13.85
C SER A 59 16.46 -5.93 13.87
N SER A 60 15.68 -5.78 12.79
CA SER A 60 14.53 -4.88 12.74
C SER A 60 13.26 -5.70 12.62
N SER A 61 12.19 -5.22 13.24
CA SER A 61 10.86 -5.81 13.08
C SER A 61 10.44 -5.80 11.61
N ALA A 62 9.50 -6.67 11.27
CA ALA A 62 8.94 -6.73 9.94
C ALA A 62 8.22 -5.43 9.55
N ARG A 63 7.97 -5.26 8.25
CA ARG A 63 7.29 -4.12 7.67
C ARG A 63 6.32 -4.60 6.59
N TYR A 64 5.03 -4.53 6.85
CA TYR A 64 4.01 -4.91 5.88
C TYR A 64 3.22 -3.70 5.43
N LEU A 65 3.10 -3.53 4.12
CA LEU A 65 2.25 -2.50 3.54
C LEU A 65 0.79 -2.94 3.64
N CYS A 66 -0.09 -2.02 4.05
CA CYS A 66 -1.52 -2.22 4.12
C CYS A 66 -2.22 -1.22 3.20
N ILE A 67 -3.20 -1.68 2.45
CA ILE A 67 -3.98 -0.84 1.51
C ILE A 67 -5.45 -0.78 1.96
N SER A 68 -6.10 0.36 1.74
CA SER A 68 -7.54 0.52 1.88
C SER A 68 -8.14 0.97 0.56
N LYS A 69 -9.30 0.41 0.21
CA LYS A 69 -10.17 0.84 -0.90
C LYS A 69 -11.51 1.36 -0.37
N THR A 70 -11.54 1.77 0.89
CA THR A 70 -12.75 2.20 1.60
C THR A 70 -12.60 3.66 2.06
N GLU A 71 -13.71 4.39 2.05
CA GLU A 71 -13.76 5.77 2.56
C GLU A 71 -13.67 5.82 4.09
N VAL A 72 -13.91 4.71 4.78
CA VAL A 72 -13.83 4.63 6.25
C VAL A 72 -12.40 4.78 6.76
N ALA A 73 -11.44 4.25 6.00
CA ALA A 73 -10.02 4.22 6.37
C ALA A 73 -9.19 5.34 5.72
N GLY A 74 -9.73 5.98 4.67
CA GLY A 74 -9.08 7.07 3.94
C GLY A 74 -9.70 8.43 4.22
N LEU A 75 -9.16 9.46 3.58
CA LEU A 75 -9.82 10.76 3.55
C LEU A 75 -11.02 10.71 2.58
N PRO A 76 -12.20 11.20 2.98
CA PRO A 76 -13.37 11.24 2.10
C PRO A 76 -13.07 11.96 0.79
N ASP A 77 -13.51 11.41 -0.34
CA ASP A 77 -13.27 11.94 -1.69
C ASP A 77 -11.78 12.01 -2.11
N PHE A 78 -10.85 11.32 -1.45
CA PHE A 78 -9.45 11.25 -1.88
C PHE A 78 -9.02 9.85 -2.31
N VAL A 79 -8.15 9.80 -3.32
CA VAL A 79 -7.55 8.57 -3.84
C VAL A 79 -6.05 8.74 -3.99
N ILE A 80 -5.32 7.62 -3.92
CA ILE A 80 -3.90 7.60 -4.23
C ILE A 80 -3.75 7.66 -5.75
N GLN A 81 -3.15 8.74 -6.23
CA GLN A 81 -2.86 8.92 -7.65
C GLN A 81 -1.55 8.24 -8.05
N GLU A 82 -0.55 8.29 -7.19
CA GLU A 82 0.81 7.87 -7.49
C GLU A 82 1.54 7.44 -6.22
N ILE A 83 2.42 6.46 -6.36
CA ILE A 83 3.38 6.02 -5.35
C ILE A 83 4.77 5.94 -5.96
N PHE A 84 5.80 6.21 -5.17
CA PHE A 84 7.18 5.97 -5.59
C PHE A 84 8.11 5.77 -4.39
N VAL A 85 9.29 5.20 -4.63
CA VAL A 85 10.33 5.03 -3.61
C VAL A 85 11.39 6.12 -3.71
N LEU A 86 11.44 6.97 -2.69
CA LEU A 86 12.47 8.00 -2.53
C LEU A 86 13.68 7.43 -1.79
N THR A 87 14.88 7.73 -2.26
CA THR A 87 16.11 7.47 -1.50
C THR A 87 16.57 8.73 -0.78
N ASP A 88 17.21 8.59 0.39
CA ASP A 88 17.63 9.66 1.32
C ASP A 88 18.33 10.89 0.71
N LYS A 89 18.86 10.78 -0.51
CA LYS A 89 19.58 11.85 -1.22
C LYS A 89 18.67 12.88 -1.90
N PHE A 90 17.36 12.64 -1.97
CA PHE A 90 16.43 13.46 -2.74
C PHE A 90 15.36 14.11 -1.87
N ASN A 91 14.94 15.31 -2.25
CA ASN A 91 13.87 16.05 -1.58
C ASN A 91 12.50 15.51 -1.99
N LEU A 92 11.54 15.48 -1.05
CA LEU A 92 10.16 15.11 -1.33
C LEU A 92 9.53 16.12 -2.32
N PRO A 93 9.04 15.67 -3.49
CA PRO A 93 8.37 16.56 -4.44
C PRO A 93 7.09 17.17 -3.87
N LYS A 94 6.73 18.36 -4.35
CA LYS A 94 5.51 19.06 -3.91
C LYS A 94 4.25 18.21 -4.16
N GLY A 95 3.39 18.12 -3.15
CA GLY A 95 2.13 17.39 -3.23
C GLY A 95 2.24 15.89 -2.90
N PHE A 96 3.42 15.41 -2.51
CA PHE A 96 3.62 14.06 -2.00
C PHE A 96 3.76 14.06 -0.48
N SER A 97 3.39 12.92 0.10
CA SER A 97 3.51 12.61 1.52
C SER A 97 4.42 11.40 1.71
N LEU A 98 5.08 11.34 2.87
CA LEU A 98 5.93 10.22 3.28
C LEU A 98 5.15 9.29 4.20
N LEU A 99 5.18 7.98 3.94
CA LEU A 99 4.65 6.98 4.86
C LEU A 99 5.72 6.67 5.94
N ASN A 100 5.92 7.55 6.92
CA ASN A 100 7.13 7.55 7.73
C ASN A 100 7.09 6.71 9.02
N ARG A 101 5.90 6.31 9.50
CA ARG A 101 5.70 5.57 10.75
C ARG A 101 4.78 4.37 10.59
N THR A 102 4.98 3.37 11.43
CA THR A 102 4.10 2.20 11.52
C THR A 102 2.84 2.54 12.31
N ALA A 103 1.68 2.18 11.78
CA ALA A 103 0.38 2.52 12.36
C ALA A 103 0.10 1.78 13.68
N ASP A 104 0.76 0.64 13.92
CA ASP A 104 0.53 -0.22 15.07
C ASP A 104 1.49 0.04 16.25
N SER A 105 2.60 0.74 16.01
CA SER A 105 3.67 0.91 17.01
C SER A 105 4.43 2.23 16.94
N GLU A 106 4.05 3.13 16.02
CA GLU A 106 4.66 4.46 15.81
C GLU A 106 6.18 4.43 15.53
N GLN A 107 6.72 3.26 15.17
CA GLN A 107 8.13 3.07 14.84
C GLN A 107 8.43 3.66 13.47
N ARG A 108 9.68 4.07 13.27
CA ARG A 108 10.15 4.53 11.95
C ARG A 108 9.92 3.41 10.91
N ALA A 109 9.20 3.74 9.84
CA ALA A 109 8.82 2.79 8.79
C ALA A 109 10.03 2.36 7.95
N TRP A 110 10.88 3.32 7.57
CA TRP A 110 11.93 3.15 6.57
C TRP A 110 13.28 3.64 7.08
N LYS A 111 14.39 3.04 6.62
CA LYS A 111 15.75 3.54 6.89
C LYS A 111 16.23 4.39 5.71
N LYS A 112 16.59 3.77 4.58
CA LYS A 112 17.22 4.39 3.40
C LYS A 112 16.29 4.62 2.21
N LYS A 113 15.18 3.88 2.16
CA LYS A 113 14.23 3.91 1.05
C LYS A 113 12.85 4.18 1.59
N GLN A 114 12.31 5.35 1.29
CA GLN A 114 11.05 5.83 1.83
C GLN A 114 9.94 5.70 0.80
N LEU A 115 8.83 5.07 1.17
CA LEU A 115 7.64 5.05 0.32
C LEU A 115 6.93 6.41 0.39
N CYS A 116 6.79 7.03 -0.77
CA CYS A 116 6.07 8.29 -0.98
C CYS A 116 4.78 8.02 -1.72
N TYR A 117 3.77 8.86 -1.47
CA TYR A 117 2.48 8.76 -2.14
C TYR A 117 1.85 10.13 -2.35
N ARG A 118 1.03 10.26 -3.38
CA ARG A 118 0.25 11.46 -3.68
C ARG A 118 -1.23 11.16 -3.52
N LEU A 119 -1.87 11.84 -2.59
CA LEU A 119 -3.33 11.89 -2.49
C LEU A 119 -3.88 13.04 -3.32
N VAL A 120 -4.96 12.79 -4.04
CA VAL A 120 -5.67 13.81 -4.81
C VAL A 120 -7.16 13.67 -4.58
N ASN A 121 -7.90 14.77 -4.69
CA ASN A 121 -9.35 14.69 -4.67
C ASN A 121 -9.83 13.92 -5.91
N VAL A 122 -10.81 13.03 -5.75
CA VAL A 122 -11.33 12.17 -6.81
C VAL A 122 -11.85 12.96 -8.02
N ARG A 123 -12.32 14.20 -7.80
CA ARG A 123 -12.79 15.09 -8.87
C ARG A 123 -11.65 15.66 -9.73
N GLU A 124 -10.43 15.68 -9.19
CA GLU A 124 -9.22 16.17 -9.86
C GLU A 124 -8.34 15.01 -10.38
N ALA A 125 -8.62 13.78 -9.94
CA ALA A 125 -7.85 12.60 -10.32
C ALA A 125 -8.07 12.26 -11.81
N LYS A 126 -6.98 12.26 -12.60
CA LYS A 126 -6.99 11.70 -13.97
C LYS A 126 -6.76 10.20 -13.99
N VAL A 127 -5.97 9.71 -13.03
CA VAL A 127 -5.62 8.31 -12.80
C VAL A 127 -5.58 8.06 -11.30
N ALA A 128 -5.73 6.80 -10.92
CA ALA A 128 -5.59 6.36 -9.54
C ALA A 128 -4.92 4.97 -9.49
N VAL A 129 -4.17 4.73 -8.43
CA VAL A 129 -3.63 3.42 -8.11
C VAL A 129 -4.79 2.53 -7.66
N THR A 130 -5.04 1.46 -8.40
CA THR A 130 -6.09 0.49 -8.08
C THR A 130 -5.55 -0.72 -7.34
N ASP A 131 -4.25 -1.03 -7.44
CA ASP A 131 -3.66 -2.14 -6.71
C ASP A 131 -2.16 -1.95 -6.45
N ILE A 132 -1.65 -2.62 -5.42
CA ILE A 132 -0.21 -2.64 -5.10
C ILE A 132 0.17 -4.09 -4.82
N ILE A 133 1.20 -4.57 -5.51
CA ILE A 133 1.76 -5.90 -5.31
C ILE A 133 3.23 -5.79 -4.91
N ILE A 134 3.69 -6.79 -4.15
CA ILE A 134 5.10 -6.97 -3.81
C ILE A 134 5.61 -8.18 -4.57
N CYS A 135 6.77 -8.07 -5.21
CA CYS A 135 7.38 -9.17 -5.96
C CYS A 135 8.78 -9.45 -5.41
N SER A 136 9.16 -10.72 -5.26
CA SER A 136 10.47 -11.12 -4.75
C SER A 136 11.57 -11.10 -5.83
N ARG A 137 11.26 -11.53 -7.06
CA ARG A 137 12.28 -11.76 -8.10
C ARG A 137 12.01 -11.05 -9.41
N LEU A 138 10.77 -10.63 -9.64
CA LEU A 138 10.41 -10.00 -10.90
C LEU A 138 11.19 -8.70 -11.13
N LYS A 139 12.04 -8.72 -12.17
CA LYS A 139 12.78 -7.55 -12.67
C LYS A 139 11.95 -6.68 -13.63
N LYS A 140 10.77 -7.16 -14.01
CA LYS A 140 9.78 -6.45 -14.84
C LYS A 140 8.43 -6.54 -14.15
N ALA A 141 7.72 -5.43 -14.05
CA ALA A 141 6.37 -5.42 -13.51
C ALA A 141 5.45 -6.28 -14.41
N PRO A 142 4.51 -7.05 -13.83
CA PRO A 142 3.46 -7.72 -14.59
C PRO A 142 2.64 -6.71 -15.41
N GLY A 143 1.92 -7.20 -16.43
CA GLY A 143 1.03 -6.35 -17.23
C GLY A 143 0.00 -5.63 -16.35
N GLY A 144 -0.19 -4.33 -16.58
CA GLY A 144 -1.06 -3.47 -15.77
C GLY A 144 -0.40 -2.86 -14.53
N PHE A 145 0.84 -3.24 -14.21
CA PHE A 145 1.60 -2.69 -13.08
C PHE A 145 2.82 -1.90 -13.55
N GLN A 146 3.26 -0.97 -12.71
CA GLN A 146 4.48 -0.19 -12.88
C GLN A 146 5.35 -0.29 -11.62
N PHE A 147 6.66 -0.17 -11.76
CA PHE A 147 7.54 -0.08 -10.59
C PHE A 147 7.36 1.27 -9.90
N ALA A 148 7.29 1.22 -8.57
CA ALA A 148 7.36 2.38 -7.69
C ALA A 148 8.82 2.82 -7.46
#